data_AF-A0AAQ4F994-F1
#
_entry.id   AF-A0AAQ4F994-F1
#
_cell.length_a   1.000
_cell.length_b   1.000
_cell.length_c   1.000
_cell.angle_alpha   90.00
_cell.angle_beta   90.00
_cell.angle_gamma   90.00
#
_symmetry.space_group_name_H-M   'P 1'
#
loop_
_entity.id
_entity.type
_entity.pdbx_description
1 polymer ?
#
loop_
_entity_poly.entity_id
_entity_poly.type
_entity_poly.pdbx_seq_one_letter_code
_entity_poly.pdbx_strand_id
1 'polypeptide(L)'
;MDSASGSTSGGGQRSNNHSWTNEKEARLISLYGMYRLLWDSHHPQYYKDSRERAINAIAQGLDNKFNVVNVKDKIKSLRNYLVKELRKEAASRKSPAVRPYVSRWQHFCSWDFLRRVICCDASVQSPTVDLPLGPLDGQHC
;
A
#
# COMPACT_ATOMS: atom_id res chain seq x y z
N MET A 1 40.57 21.23 -9.41
CA MET A 1 39.17 21.60 -9.65
C MET A 1 38.31 20.52 -9.03
N ASP A 2 37.57 20.96 -8.02
CA ASP A 2 36.50 20.34 -7.23
C ASP A 2 36.73 19.02 -6.45
N SER A 3 36.81 19.21 -5.13
CA SER A 3 36.58 18.22 -4.07
C SER A 3 35.21 18.51 -3.43
N ALA A 4 34.61 17.46 -2.86
CA ALA A 4 33.44 17.46 -1.95
C ALA A 4 32.07 17.55 -2.68
N SER A 5 30.94 16.99 -2.25
CA SER A 5 30.46 16.57 -0.94
C SER A 5 29.11 15.84 -1.08
N GLY A 6 28.82 14.91 -0.14
CA GLY A 6 27.49 14.66 0.44
C GLY A 6 26.42 13.98 -0.45
N SER A 7 25.49 13.17 0.04
CA SER A 7 24.94 13.13 1.39
C SER A 7 24.19 11.82 1.64
N THR A 8 24.60 11.12 2.70
CA THR A 8 23.75 10.53 3.75
C THR A 8 22.36 10.01 3.36
N SER A 9 22.26 8.70 3.10
CA SER A 9 21.01 7.98 3.29
C SER A 9 20.75 7.80 4.79
N GLY A 10 19.76 8.54 5.27
CA GLY A 10 19.34 8.64 6.66
C GLY A 10 19.00 7.29 7.30
N GLY A 11 19.38 7.20 8.57
CA GLY A 11 19.25 6.03 9.41
C GLY A 11 17.82 5.64 9.75
N GLY A 12 17.72 4.40 10.24
CA GLY A 12 16.53 3.79 10.77
C GLY A 12 16.86 2.43 11.37
N GLN A 13 17.90 2.36 12.19
CA GLN A 13 18.21 1.17 12.98
C GLN A 13 17.23 1.11 14.15
N ARG A 14 16.40 0.05 14.25
CA ARG A 14 15.56 -0.19 15.43
C ARG A 14 15.03 -1.64 15.54
N SER A 15 15.77 -2.42 16.32
CA SER A 15 15.34 -3.30 17.42
C SER A 15 14.50 -4.58 17.19
N ASN A 16 15.08 -5.68 17.71
CA ASN A 16 14.57 -7.04 17.91
C ASN A 16 14.24 -7.87 16.65
N ASN A 17 15.25 -8.63 16.22
CA ASN A 17 15.21 -9.71 15.22
C ASN A 17 14.26 -10.86 15.63
N HIS A 18 12.96 -10.62 15.62
CA HIS A 18 12.01 -11.69 15.35
C HIS A 18 11.96 -11.86 13.85
N SER A 19 12.64 -12.90 13.34
CA SER A 19 12.66 -13.20 11.91
C SER A 19 11.22 -13.37 11.40
N TRP A 20 10.88 -12.55 10.41
CA TRP A 20 9.67 -12.72 9.62
C TRP A 20 9.93 -13.92 8.69
N THR A 21 9.28 -15.04 9.00
CA THR A 21 9.27 -16.21 8.13
C THR A 21 8.07 -16.13 7.20
N ASN A 22 8.07 -16.94 6.15
CA ASN A 22 6.98 -17.00 5.19
C ASN A 22 5.63 -17.30 5.88
N GLU A 23 5.62 -18.20 6.86
CA GLU A 23 4.42 -18.59 7.61
C GLU A 23 3.88 -17.42 8.44
N LYS A 24 4.77 -16.64 9.05
CA LYS A 24 4.39 -15.45 9.83
C LYS A 24 3.86 -14.35 8.93
N GLU A 25 4.46 -14.15 7.76
CA GLU A 25 3.95 -13.20 6.77
C GLU A 25 2.58 -13.64 6.25
N ALA A 26 2.39 -14.92 5.92
CA ALA A 26 1.08 -15.47 5.54
C ALA A 26 0.03 -15.25 6.63
N ARG A 27 0.38 -15.54 7.89
CA ARG A 27 -0.53 -15.34 9.03
C ARG A 27 -0.85 -13.86 9.25
N LEU A 28 0.13 -12.98 9.12
CA LEU A 28 -0.06 -11.53 9.19
C LEU A 28 -1.05 -11.06 8.12
N ILE A 29 -0.87 -11.50 6.88
CA ILE A 29 -1.72 -11.10 5.75
C ILE A 29 -3.15 -11.59 5.96
N SER A 30 -3.30 -12.84 6.39
CA SER A 30 -4.61 -13.42 6.71
C SER A 30 -5.34 -12.60 7.78
N LEU A 31 -4.67 -12.35 8.92
CA LEU A 31 -5.25 -11.53 10.00
C LEU A 31 -5.56 -10.11 9.52
N TYR A 32 -4.66 -9.46 8.78
CA TYR A 32 -4.87 -8.12 8.23
C TYR A 32 -6.09 -8.05 7.30
N GLY A 33 -6.31 -9.08 6.48
CA GLY A 33 -7.47 -9.18 5.59
C GLY A 33 -8.81 -9.25 6.36
N MET A 34 -8.82 -9.89 7.53
CA MET A 34 -10.03 -10.01 8.38
C MET A 34 -10.46 -8.66 8.97
N TYR A 35 -9.50 -7.78 9.31
CA TYR A 35 -9.81 -6.46 9.88
C TYR A 35 -10.01 -5.39 8.78
N ARG A 36 -11.18 -5.40 8.14
CA ARG A 36 -11.55 -4.41 7.10
C ARG A 36 -11.26 -2.95 7.49
N LEU A 37 -11.50 -2.61 8.77
CA LEU A 37 -11.22 -1.29 9.33
C LEU A 37 -9.76 -0.80 9.18
N LEU A 38 -8.82 -1.67 8.84
CA LEU A 38 -7.42 -1.33 8.62
C LEU A 38 -7.10 -0.87 7.19
N TRP A 39 -7.97 -1.16 6.22
CA TRP A 39 -7.70 -0.89 4.81
C TRP A 39 -8.89 -0.30 4.04
N ASP A 40 -10.11 -0.41 4.57
CA ASP A 40 -11.32 0.18 4.00
C ASP A 40 -11.60 1.54 4.64
N SER A 41 -11.36 2.61 3.89
CA SER A 41 -11.60 4.00 4.34
C SER A 41 -13.07 4.33 4.57
N HIS A 42 -13.99 3.54 4.00
CA HIS A 42 -15.44 3.72 4.16
C HIS A 42 -15.99 2.92 5.35
N HIS A 43 -15.13 2.18 6.05
CA HIS A 43 -15.56 1.41 7.21
C HIS A 43 -16.02 2.36 8.34
N PRO A 44 -17.19 2.13 8.97
CA PRO A 44 -17.71 3.01 10.03
C PRO A 44 -16.77 3.19 11.23
N GLN A 45 -15.85 2.25 11.42
CA GLN A 45 -14.84 2.28 12.49
C GLN A 45 -13.42 2.61 12.01
N TYR A 46 -13.27 3.33 10.89
CA TYR A 46 -11.98 3.79 10.36
C TYR A 46 -11.35 4.91 11.20
N TYR A 47 -11.33 4.75 12.53
CA TYR A 47 -10.74 5.68 13.49
C TYR A 47 -9.33 5.25 13.90
N LYS A 48 -8.50 6.20 14.34
CA LYS A 48 -7.12 5.91 14.77
C LYS A 48 -7.07 4.83 15.84
N ASP A 49 -7.87 4.97 16.90
CA ASP A 49 -7.83 4.07 18.06
C ASP A 49 -8.35 2.66 17.73
N SER A 50 -9.41 2.56 16.93
CA SER A 50 -9.92 1.27 16.46
C SER A 50 -8.91 0.53 15.59
N ARG A 51 -8.19 1.25 14.72
CA ARG A 51 -7.11 0.68 13.92
C ARG A 51 -5.95 0.22 14.79
N GLU A 52 -5.56 1.01 15.77
CA GLU A 52 -4.49 0.64 16.70
C GLU A 52 -4.83 -0.61 17.52
N ARG A 53 -6.08 -0.71 18.02
CA ARG A 53 -6.58 -1.93 18.67
C ARG A 53 -6.54 -3.15 17.75
N ALA A 54 -6.96 -3.02 16.50
CA ALA A 54 -6.89 -4.11 15.54
C ALA A 54 -5.45 -4.55 15.24
N ILE A 55 -4.51 -3.61 15.06
CA ILE A 55 -3.09 -3.95 14.89
C ILE A 55 -2.54 -4.64 16.14
N ASN A 56 -2.94 -4.21 17.34
CA ASN A 56 -2.54 -4.86 18.58
C ASN A 56 -3.06 -6.30 18.64
N ALA A 57 -4.33 -6.54 18.28
CA ALA A 57 -4.88 -7.88 18.17
C ALA A 57 -4.13 -8.76 17.15
N ILE A 58 -3.71 -8.20 16.01
CA ILE A 58 -2.87 -8.89 15.04
C ILE A 58 -1.51 -9.27 15.66
N ALA A 59 -0.87 -8.34 16.37
CA ALA A 59 0.41 -8.57 17.03
C ALA A 59 0.31 -9.70 18.06
N GLN A 60 -0.78 -9.75 18.83
CA GLN A 60 -1.06 -10.84 19.77
C GLN A 60 -1.26 -12.18 19.06
N GLY A 61 -1.96 -12.17 17.91
CA GLY A 61 -2.19 -13.36 17.07
C GLY A 61 -0.94 -13.92 16.37
N LEU A 62 0.20 -13.20 16.39
CA LEU A 62 1.48 -13.58 15.77
C LEU A 62 2.50 -14.09 16.80
N ASP A 63 2.02 -14.71 17.89
CA ASP A 63 2.79 -15.31 18.97
C ASP A 63 3.37 -14.34 20.02
N ASN A 64 2.76 -13.15 20.20
CA ASN A 64 3.15 -12.12 21.19
C ASN A 64 4.60 -11.60 21.09
N LYS A 65 5.37 -12.06 20.10
CA LYS A 65 6.77 -11.70 19.88
C LYS A 65 6.94 -10.42 19.07
N PHE A 66 5.90 -10.03 18.34
CA PHE A 66 5.89 -8.79 17.55
C PHE A 66 5.20 -7.69 18.33
N ASN A 67 5.80 -6.50 18.32
CA ASN A 67 5.15 -5.30 18.81
C ASN A 67 4.32 -4.65 17.68
N VAL A 68 3.42 -3.73 18.05
CA VAL A 68 2.55 -2.99 17.11
C VAL A 68 3.37 -2.26 16.04
N VAL A 69 4.54 -1.72 16.37
CA VAL A 69 5.40 -0.97 15.45
C VAL A 69 5.94 -1.90 14.35
N ASN A 70 6.50 -3.05 14.72
CA ASN A 70 7.05 -4.05 13.82
C ASN A 70 5.98 -4.60 12.87
N VAL A 71 4.76 -4.81 13.38
CA VAL A 71 3.62 -5.23 12.57
C VAL A 71 3.25 -4.15 11.55
N LYS A 72 3.17 -2.87 11.96
CA LYS A 72 2.87 -1.75 11.05
C LYS A 72 3.94 -1.61 9.96
N ASP A 73 5.21 -1.68 10.32
CA ASP A 73 6.32 -1.56 9.38
C ASP A 73 6.36 -2.72 8.38
N LYS A 74 6.04 -3.93 8.84
CA LYS A 74 5.91 -5.08 7.94
C LYS A 74 4.71 -4.95 7.01
N ILE A 75 3.53 -4.54 7.51
CA ILE A 75 2.35 -4.28 6.66
C ILE A 75 2.69 -3.25 5.58
N LYS A 76 3.34 -2.14 5.96
CA LYS A 76 3.78 -1.10 5.02
C LYS A 76 4.72 -1.67 3.95
N SER A 77 5.71 -2.45 4.35
CA SER A 77 6.66 -3.10 3.44
C SER A 77 5.95 -4.04 2.46
N LEU A 78 5.05 -4.89 2.94
CA LEU A 78 4.32 -5.84 2.11
C LEU A 78 3.35 -5.14 1.14
N ARG A 79 2.66 -4.08 1.58
CA ARG A 79 1.81 -3.25 0.71
C ARG A 79 2.63 -2.58 -0.40
N ASN A 80 3.79 -2.02 -0.06
CA ASN A 80 4.68 -1.44 -1.06
C ASN A 80 5.13 -2.47 -2.10
N TYR A 81 5.42 -3.69 -1.67
CA TYR A 81 5.78 -4.78 -2.56
C TYR A 81 4.60 -5.17 -3.46
N LEU A 82 3.40 -5.34 -2.90
CA LEU A 82 2.17 -5.58 -3.66
C LEU A 82 1.94 -4.52 -4.75
N VAL A 83 2.04 -3.23 -4.41
CA VAL A 83 1.86 -2.12 -5.37
C VAL A 83 2.88 -2.20 -6.51
N LYS A 84 4.14 -2.55 -6.22
CA LYS A 84 5.17 -2.74 -7.25
C LYS A 84 4.80 -3.91 -8.18
N GLU A 85 4.36 -5.03 -7.63
CA GLU A 85 3.96 -6.20 -8.40
C GLU A 85 2.73 -5.89 -9.29
N LEU A 86 1.73 -5.19 -8.77
CA LEU A 86 0.56 -4.75 -9.55
C LEU A 86 0.93 -3.79 -10.69
N ARG A 87 1.91 -2.90 -10.48
CA ARG A 87 2.41 -2.01 -11.53
C ARG A 87 3.11 -2.78 -12.65
N LYS A 88 3.89 -3.82 -12.32
CA LYS A 88 4.52 -4.70 -13.32
C LYS A 88 3.47 -5.48 -14.11
N GLU A 89 2.47 -6.05 -13.43
CA GLU A 89 1.35 -6.72 -14.11
C GLU A 89 0.61 -5.76 -15.05
N ALA A 90 0.28 -4.55 -14.58
CA ALA A 90 -0.41 -3.54 -15.38
C ALA A 90 0.42 -3.07 -16.58
N ALA A 91 1.73 -2.88 -16.43
CA ALA A 91 2.62 -2.52 -17.52
C ALA A 91 2.70 -3.62 -18.58
N SER A 92 2.81 -4.89 -18.17
CA SER A 92 2.88 -6.02 -19.10
C SER A 92 1.62 -6.19 -19.95
N ARG A 93 0.45 -5.84 -19.42
CA ARG A 93 -0.82 -5.88 -20.16
C ARG A 93 -0.92 -4.82 -21.26
N LYS A 94 -0.14 -3.73 -21.18
CA LYS A 94 -0.14 -2.67 -22.20
C LYS A 94 0.67 -3.04 -23.45
N SER A 95 1.51 -4.07 -23.37
CA SER A 95 2.32 -4.56 -24.49
C SER A 95 1.83 -5.95 -24.94
N PRO A 96 0.85 -6.03 -25.86
CA PRO A 96 0.26 -7.30 -26.30
C PRO A 96 1.26 -8.25 -27.00
N ALA A 97 2.43 -7.75 -27.41
CA ALA A 97 3.48 -8.53 -28.06
C ALA A 97 4.33 -9.39 -27.10
N VAL A 98 4.20 -9.21 -25.78
CA VAL A 98 5.01 -9.92 -24.76
C VAL A 98 4.08 -10.72 -23.86
N ARG A 99 4.52 -11.91 -23.43
CA ARG A 99 3.75 -12.71 -22.46
C ARG A 99 3.48 -11.86 -21.21
N PRO A 100 2.24 -11.87 -20.69
CA PRO A 100 1.88 -11.08 -19.51
C PRO A 100 2.74 -11.48 -18.32
N TYR A 101 3.16 -10.48 -17.54
CA TYR A 101 3.90 -10.70 -16.31
C TYR A 101 2.98 -11.34 -15.27
N VAL A 102 3.45 -12.42 -14.66
CA VAL A 102 2.80 -13.08 -13.52
C VAL A 102 3.74 -12.96 -12.34
N SER A 103 3.26 -12.38 -11.24
CA SER A 103 4.02 -12.30 -10.00
C SER A 103 4.36 -13.71 -9.49
N ARG A 104 5.64 -13.94 -9.13
CA ARG A 104 6.08 -15.19 -8.48
C ARG A 104 6.08 -15.07 -6.95
N TRP A 105 5.55 -13.99 -6.41
CA TRP A 105 5.57 -13.79 -4.98
C TRP A 105 4.58 -14.73 -4.30
N GLN A 106 5.08 -15.55 -3.38
CA GLN A 106 4.32 -16.61 -2.71
C GLN A 106 3.06 -16.11 -1.99
N HIS A 107 3.06 -14.86 -1.53
CA HIS A 107 1.92 -14.26 -0.85
C HIS A 107 1.00 -13.45 -1.74
N PHE A 108 1.28 -13.35 -3.04
CA PHE A 108 0.56 -12.45 -3.94
C PHE A 108 -0.95 -12.71 -3.95
N CYS A 109 -1.37 -13.97 -4.02
CA CYS A 109 -2.79 -14.37 -3.94
C CYS A 109 -3.40 -14.06 -2.55
N SER A 110 -2.61 -14.14 -1.49
CA SER A 110 -3.09 -13.80 -0.13
C SER A 110 -3.49 -12.31 0.00
N TRP A 111 -3.04 -11.45 -0.91
CA TRP A 111 -3.39 -10.02 -0.95
C TRP A 111 -4.61 -9.70 -1.85
N ASP A 112 -5.32 -10.69 -2.41
CA ASP A 112 -6.41 -10.44 -3.37
C ASP A 112 -7.52 -9.53 -2.81
N PHE A 113 -7.81 -9.60 -1.52
CA PHE A 113 -8.78 -8.69 -0.87
C PHE A 113 -8.39 -7.21 -1.03
N LEU A 114 -7.08 -6.91 -1.00
CA LEU A 114 -6.57 -5.55 -1.10
C LEU A 114 -6.35 -5.12 -2.55
N ARG A 115 -6.08 -6.06 -3.47
CA ARG A 115 -5.91 -5.77 -4.91
C ARG A 115 -7.12 -5.04 -5.48
N ARG A 116 -8.33 -5.47 -5.13
CA ARG A 116 -9.59 -4.84 -5.59
C ARG A 116 -9.66 -3.38 -5.15
N VAL A 117 -9.29 -3.10 -3.90
CA VAL A 117 -9.31 -1.74 -3.34
C VAL A 117 -8.27 -0.84 -4.01
N ILE A 118 -7.04 -1.34 -4.16
CA ILE A 118 -5.94 -0.57 -4.78
C ILE A 118 -6.21 -0.31 -6.27
N CYS A 119 -6.79 -1.27 -6.99
CA CYS A 119 -7.08 -1.11 -8.42
C CYS A 119 -8.28 -0.18 -8.68
N CYS A 120 -9.27 -0.11 -7.78
CA CYS A 120 -10.40 0.82 -7.92
C CYS A 120 -10.02 2.28 -7.67
N ASP A 121 -9.04 2.54 -6.79
CA ASP A 121 -8.54 3.90 -6.48
C ASP A 121 -7.89 4.60 -7.70
N ALA A 122 -7.37 3.81 -8.65
CA ALA A 122 -6.77 4.34 -9.87
C ALA A 122 -7.78 4.98 -10.86
N SER A 123 -9.09 4.82 -10.65
CA SER A 123 -10.12 5.47 -11.48
C SER A 123 -10.58 6.85 -10.97
N VAL A 124 -10.17 7.24 -9.75
CA VAL A 124 -10.65 8.48 -9.10
C VAL A 124 -9.75 9.69 -9.36
N GLN A 125 -8.59 9.52 -10.01
CA GLN A 125 -7.86 10.64 -10.60
C GLN A 125 -8.36 10.88 -12.04
N SER A 126 -9.61 11.33 -12.17
CA SER A 126 -9.92 12.19 -13.32
C SER A 126 -9.18 13.50 -13.10
N PRO A 127 -8.31 13.95 -14.02
CA PRO A 127 -7.87 15.34 -14.00
C PRO A 127 -9.13 16.17 -14.22
N THR A 128 -9.58 16.88 -13.18
CA THR A 128 -10.55 17.96 -13.34
C THR A 128 -9.91 18.94 -14.30
N VAL A 129 -10.27 18.85 -15.57
CA VAL A 129 -9.96 19.87 -16.55
C VAL A 129 -10.74 21.10 -16.10
N ASP A 130 -10.05 21.96 -15.37
CA ASP A 130 -10.50 23.31 -15.08
C ASP A 130 -10.73 23.99 -16.43
N LEU A 131 -12.00 24.12 -16.79
CA LEU A 131 -12.44 24.72 -18.03
C LEU A 131 -12.48 26.24 -17.77
N PRO A 132 -11.61 27.06 -18.38
CA PRO A 132 -11.70 28.50 -18.17
C PRO A 132 -12.98 29.00 -18.85
N LEU A 133 -13.91 29.52 -18.03
CA LEU A 133 -15.04 30.34 -18.47
C LEU A 133 -14.47 31.53 -19.25
N GLY A 134 -14.66 31.52 -20.57
CA GLY A 134 -14.40 32.68 -21.41
C GLY A 134 -15.33 33.84 -21.02
N PRO A 135 -14.88 35.10 -21.09
CA PRO A 135 -15.75 36.24 -20.82
C PRO A 135 -16.78 36.37 -21.95
N LEU A 136 -18.07 36.34 -21.57
CA LEU A 136 -19.16 36.81 -22.41
C LEU A 136 -19.17 38.35 -22.34
N ASP A 137 -18.38 39.02 -23.18
CA ASP A 137 -18.60 40.45 -23.44
C ASP A 137 -19.35 40.60 -24.75
N GLY A 138 -20.67 40.65 -24.60
CA GLY A 138 -21.61 41.09 -25.61
C GLY A 138 -22.48 42.17 -24.99
N GLN A 139 -22.09 43.43 -25.15
CA GLN A 139 -22.99 44.56 -25.00
C GLN A 139 -22.89 45.45 -26.23
N HIS A 140 -23.85 45.22 -27.13
CA HIS A 140 -24.33 46.17 -28.11
C HIS A 140 -25.52 46.88 -27.47
N CYS A 141 -25.45 48.20 -27.35
CA CYS A 141 -26.52 49.21 -27.44
C CYS A 141 -25.90 50.57 -27.11
#